data_AF-A0A537Q3L3-F1
#
_entry.id   AF-A0A537Q3L3-F1
#
_cell.length_a   1.000
_cell.length_b   1.000
_cell.length_c   1.000
_cell.angle_alpha   90.00
_cell.angle_beta   90.00
_cell.angle_gamma   90.00
#
_symmetry.space_group_name_H-M   'P 1'
#
loop_
_entity.id
_entity.type
_entity.pdbx_description
1 polymer ?
#
loop_
_entity_poly.entity_id
_entity_poly.type
_entity_poly.pdbx_seq_one_letter_code
_entity_poly.pdbx_strand_id
1 'polypeptide(L)'
;MIEALKERVNDDAALVRRGRYLSTTFLLEVGPTAWLISIFEGRVVSVTRGPFVMPSSSFALRASEAEWQKFWSNRPPPGANDLMALIKRRALKAEGDLQIFMAHLRYFKEALAKLRPEGGSL
;
A
#
# COMPACT_ATOMS: atom_id res chain seq x y z
N MET A 1 7.98 9.43 2.99
CA MET A 1 8.13 8.18 2.21
C MET A 1 6.84 7.83 1.50
N ILE A 2 5.74 7.64 2.24
CA ILE A 2 4.44 7.23 1.67
C ILE A 2 3.87 8.30 0.72
N GLU A 3 4.17 9.57 0.94
CA GLU A 3 3.82 10.69 0.06
C GLU A 3 4.32 10.49 -1.38
N ALA A 4 5.47 9.83 -1.55
CA ALA A 4 6.04 9.53 -2.87
C ALA A 4 5.28 8.42 -3.61
N LEU A 5 4.34 7.72 -2.95
CA LEU A 5 3.53 6.66 -3.58
C LEU A 5 2.81 7.18 -4.82
N LYS A 6 2.31 8.42 -4.76
CA LYS A 6 1.57 9.03 -5.86
C LYS A 6 2.41 9.10 -7.13
N GLU A 7 3.59 9.70 -7.03
CA GLU A 7 4.53 9.86 -8.15
C GLU A 7 4.99 8.49 -8.66
N ARG A 8 5.54 7.65 -7.77
CA ARG A 8 6.13 6.36 -8.15
C ARG A 8 5.15 5.36 -8.78
N VAL A 9 3.88 5.40 -8.38
CA VAL A 9 2.84 4.57 -9.02
C VAL A 9 2.43 5.16 -10.36
N ASN A 10 2.21 6.48 -10.43
CA ASN A 10 1.72 7.12 -11.65
C ASN A 10 2.77 7.17 -12.77
N ASP A 11 4.06 7.11 -12.45
CA ASP A 11 5.16 7.03 -13.41
C ASP A 11 5.35 5.61 -14.00
N ASP A 12 4.75 4.60 -13.37
CA ASP A 12 4.73 3.24 -13.89
C ASP A 12 3.47 3.00 -14.73
N ALA A 13 3.57 3.28 -16.03
CA ALA A 13 2.46 3.12 -16.98
C ALA A 13 1.90 1.69 -17.02
N ALA A 14 2.73 0.67 -16.77
CA ALA A 14 2.28 -0.72 -16.75
C ALA A 14 1.44 -1.01 -15.50
N LEU A 15 1.83 -0.48 -14.34
CA LEU A 15 1.09 -0.58 -13.10
C LEU A 15 -0.24 0.18 -13.18
N VAL A 16 -0.24 1.41 -13.71
CA VAL A 16 -1.48 2.18 -13.94
C VAL A 16 -2.43 1.41 -14.86
N ARG A 17 -1.93 0.87 -15.99
CA ARG A 17 -2.74 0.07 -16.93
C ARG A 17 -3.29 -1.20 -16.30
N ARG A 18 -2.53 -1.85 -15.41
CA ARG A 18 -3.00 -3.01 -14.62
C ARG A 18 -4.15 -2.61 -13.71
N GLY A 19 -4.05 -1.44 -13.08
CA GLY A 19 -5.06 -0.89 -12.19
C GLY A 19 -6.25 -0.22 -12.87
N ARG A 20 -6.36 -0.19 -14.21
CA ARG A 20 -7.39 0.61 -14.92
C ARG A 20 -8.85 0.38 -14.50
N TYR A 21 -9.18 -0.75 -13.89
CA TYR A 21 -10.52 -1.05 -13.36
C TYR A 21 -10.63 -0.90 -11.83
N LEU A 22 -9.60 -0.36 -11.19
CA LEU A 22 -9.54 -0.11 -9.75
C LEU A 22 -9.79 1.36 -9.48
N SER A 23 -10.92 1.65 -8.84
CA SER A 23 -11.23 2.94 -8.23
C SER A 23 -11.67 2.70 -6.79
N THR A 24 -10.89 3.18 -5.82
CA THR A 24 -11.13 2.94 -4.40
C THR A 24 -10.42 3.97 -3.54
N THR A 25 -10.87 4.13 -2.29
CA THR A 25 -10.10 4.80 -1.25
C THR A 25 -9.84 3.81 -0.14
N PHE A 26 -8.59 3.67 0.28
CA PHE A 26 -8.21 2.74 1.35
C PHE A 26 -7.35 3.44 2.42
N LEU A 27 -7.40 2.91 3.63
CA LEU A 27 -6.61 3.36 4.75
C LEU A 27 -5.34 2.52 4.88
N LEU A 28 -4.18 3.16 4.98
CA LEU A 28 -2.91 2.54 5.31
C LEU A 28 -2.44 3.06 6.67
N GLU A 29 -2.35 2.19 7.66
CA GLU A 29 -1.88 2.55 8.99
C GLU A 29 -0.49 1.99 9.26
N VAL A 30 0.42 2.91 9.59
CA VAL A 30 1.81 2.66 9.91
C VAL A 30 2.03 3.04 11.37
N GLY A 31 1.92 2.04 12.26
CA GLY A 31 1.92 2.30 13.70
C GLY A 31 0.81 3.31 14.07
N PRO A 32 1.15 4.46 14.68
CA PRO A 32 0.15 5.47 15.05
C PRO A 32 -0.27 6.39 13.89
N THR A 33 0.39 6.32 12.73
CA THR A 33 0.13 7.24 11.62
C THR A 33 -0.81 6.61 10.59
N ALA A 34 -1.95 7.25 10.34
CA ALA A 34 -2.89 6.87 9.30
C ALA A 34 -2.66 7.65 8.00
N TRP A 35 -2.87 6.98 6.86
CA TRP A 35 -2.80 7.53 5.52
C TRP A 35 -4.04 7.15 4.73
N LEU A 36 -4.76 8.14 4.21
CA LEU A 36 -5.91 7.92 3.34
C LEU A 36 -5.45 8.05 1.89
N ILE A 37 -5.58 6.98 1.12
CA ILE A 37 -5.05 6.88 -0.24
C ILE A 37 -6.22 6.63 -1.19
N SER A 38 -6.40 7.54 -2.16
CA SER A 38 -7.43 7.41 -3.19
C SER A 38 -6.82 7.05 -4.53
N ILE A 39 -7.41 6.05 -5.18
CA ILE A 39 -7.04 5.55 -6.50
C ILE A 39 -8.25 5.73 -7.41
N PHE A 40 -8.01 6.22 -8.63
CA PHE A 40 -9.00 6.30 -9.70
C PHE A 40 -8.41 5.69 -10.97
N GLU A 41 -9.05 4.64 -11.47
CA GLU A 41 -8.63 3.88 -12.66
C GLU A 41 -7.12 3.53 -12.64
N GLY A 42 -6.63 3.08 -11.48
CA GLY A 42 -5.23 2.68 -11.30
C GLY A 42 -4.24 3.82 -11.15
N ARG A 43 -4.68 5.08 -11.14
CA ARG A 43 -3.84 6.24 -10.79
C ARG A 43 -4.05 6.61 -9.34
N VAL A 44 -2.97 6.89 -8.61
CA VAL A 44 -3.06 7.43 -7.26
C VAL A 44 -3.39 8.92 -7.38
N VAL A 45 -4.55 9.32 -6.85
CA VAL A 45 -5.06 10.69 -6.95
C VAL A 45 -4.60 11.50 -5.73
N SER A 46 -4.67 10.91 -4.54
CA SER A 46 -4.27 11.54 -3.28
C SER A 46 -3.59 10.56 -2.34
N VAL A 47 -2.69 11.10 -1.52
CA VAL A 47 -2.05 10.43 -0.37
C VAL A 47 -2.08 11.44 0.77
N THR A 48 -3.04 11.28 1.68
CA THR A 48 -3.30 12.27 2.73
C THR A 48 -2.91 11.68 4.08
N ARG A 49 -2.06 12.39 4.82
CA ARG A 49 -1.70 12.02 6.20
C ARG A 49 -2.82 12.44 7.16
N GLY A 50 -3.14 11.58 8.12
CA GLY A 50 -4.07 11.88 9.21
C GLY A 50 -3.52 12.92 10.20
N PRO A 51 -4.24 13.15 11.30
CA PRO A 51 -5.26 12.27 11.88
C PRO A 51 -6.62 12.30 11.14
N PHE A 52 -7.41 11.23 11.31
CA PHE A 52 -8.79 11.13 10.82
C PHE A 52 -9.69 10.62 11.95
N VAL A 53 -10.90 11.18 12.07
CA VAL A 53 -11.89 10.73 13.06
C VAL A 53 -12.75 9.59 12.51
N MET A 54 -13.20 9.70 11.26
CA MET A 54 -13.95 8.66 10.53
C MET A 54 -13.68 8.77 9.03
N PRO A 55 -12.50 8.36 8.55
CA PRO A 55 -12.21 8.43 7.12
C PRO A 55 -13.12 7.46 6.35
N SER A 56 -13.72 7.93 5.27
CA SER A 56 -14.44 7.05 4.34
C SER A 56 -13.42 6.25 3.53
N SER A 57 -13.25 4.97 3.86
CA SER A 57 -12.36 4.04 3.19
C SER A 57 -13.07 2.70 2.95
N SER A 58 -12.88 2.08 1.79
CA SER A 58 -13.44 0.76 1.47
C SER A 58 -12.82 -0.34 2.33
N PHE A 59 -11.50 -0.28 2.55
CA PHE A 59 -10.78 -1.21 3.42
C PHE A 59 -9.58 -0.53 4.08
N ALA A 60 -9.01 -1.19 5.09
CA ALA A 60 -7.84 -0.74 5.81
C ALA A 60 -6.75 -1.82 5.85
N LEU A 61 -5.49 -1.41 5.74
CA LEU A 61 -4.29 -2.20 5.92
C LEU A 61 -3.50 -1.64 7.11
N ARG A 62 -3.42 -2.42 8.20
CA ARG A 62 -2.87 -1.95 9.48
C ARG A 62 -1.73 -2.85 9.94
N ALA A 63 -0.55 -2.28 10.15
CA ALA A 63 0.57 -2.97 10.78
C ALA A 63 1.39 -1.99 11.61
N SER A 64 2.26 -2.53 12.47
CA SER A 64 3.20 -1.70 13.21
C SER A 64 4.19 -1.02 12.27
N GLU A 65 4.75 0.11 12.69
CA GLU A 65 5.81 0.79 11.93
C GLU A 65 6.98 -0.16 11.63
N ALA A 66 7.37 -0.99 12.60
CA ALA A 66 8.45 -1.95 12.44
C ALA A 66 8.20 -2.98 11.30
N GLU A 67 6.95 -3.44 11.12
CA GLU A 67 6.63 -4.38 10.04
C GLU A 67 6.64 -3.70 8.67
N TRP A 68 6.15 -2.46 8.59
CA TRP A 68 6.23 -1.65 7.37
C TRP A 68 7.66 -1.30 6.99
N GLN A 69 8.52 -0.97 7.97
CA GLN A 69 9.94 -0.72 7.74
C GLN A 69 10.64 -1.96 7.17
N LYS A 70 10.34 -3.16 7.68
CA LYS A 70 10.85 -4.41 7.10
C LYS A 70 10.36 -4.59 5.66
N PHE A 71 9.08 -4.35 5.40
CA PHE A 71 8.46 -4.50 4.08
C PHE A 71 9.03 -3.52 3.03
N TRP A 72 9.33 -2.29 3.46
CA TRP A 72 9.93 -1.25 2.62
C TRP A 72 11.45 -1.21 2.64
N SER A 73 12.11 -2.14 3.33
CA SER A 73 13.57 -2.26 3.24
C SER A 73 14.01 -2.68 1.83
N ASN A 74 15.26 -2.35 1.47
CA ASN A 74 15.83 -2.69 0.15
C ASN A 74 15.81 -4.22 -0.11
N ARG A 75 16.12 -5.01 0.93
CA ARG A 75 16.02 -6.47 0.92
C ARG A 75 15.14 -6.94 2.09
N PRO A 76 13.82 -7.04 1.90
CA PRO A 76 12.92 -7.49 2.96
C PRO A 76 13.29 -8.89 3.43
N PRO A 77 13.33 -9.13 4.76
CA PRO A 77 13.57 -10.47 5.27
C PRO A 77 12.43 -11.41 4.88
N PRO A 78 12.66 -12.74 4.91
CA PRO A 78 11.61 -13.72 4.70
C PRO A 78 10.37 -13.43 5.56
N GLY A 79 9.19 -13.44 4.93
CA GLY A 79 7.93 -13.14 5.61
C GLY A 79 7.55 -11.66 5.66
N ALA A 80 8.42 -10.74 5.27
CA ALA A 80 8.12 -9.30 5.10
C ALA A 80 8.23 -8.85 3.63
N ASN A 81 8.48 -9.76 2.70
CA ASN A 81 8.68 -9.48 1.29
C ASN A 81 7.39 -9.21 0.50
N ASP A 82 6.23 -9.57 1.04
CA ASP A 82 4.93 -9.52 0.36
C ASP A 82 3.79 -9.29 1.36
N LEU A 83 2.74 -8.57 0.94
CA LEU A 83 1.56 -8.29 1.79
C LEU A 83 0.89 -9.57 2.30
N MET A 84 0.82 -10.63 1.48
CA MET A 84 0.24 -11.91 1.90
C MET A 84 1.11 -12.62 2.92
N ALA A 85 2.43 -12.42 2.89
CA ALA A 85 3.32 -12.98 3.90
C ALA A 85 3.08 -12.32 5.27
N LEU A 86 2.90 -11.00 5.28
CA LEU A 86 2.51 -10.26 6.48
C LEU A 86 1.13 -10.67 7.00
N ILE A 87 0.14 -10.83 6.11
CA ILE A 87 -1.21 -11.29 6.47
C ILE A 87 -1.18 -12.71 7.06
N LYS A 88 -0.47 -13.65 6.42
CA LYS A 88 -0.37 -15.04 6.89
C LYS A 88 0.28 -15.14 8.26
N ARG A 89 1.25 -14.27 8.58
CA ARG A 89 1.87 -14.18 9.91
C ARG A 89 1.06 -13.35 10.91
N ARG A 90 -0.11 -12.83 10.52
CA ARG A 90 -0.96 -11.93 11.32
C ARG A 90 -0.26 -10.62 11.72
N ALA A 91 0.78 -10.22 10.99
CA ALA A 91 1.51 -8.98 11.19
C ALA A 91 0.82 -7.78 10.52
N LEU A 92 0.10 -8.05 9.41
CA LEU A 92 -0.74 -7.08 8.71
C LEU A 92 -2.21 -7.47 8.89
N LYS A 93 -2.99 -6.58 9.50
CA LYS A 93 -4.44 -6.70 9.61
C LYS A 93 -5.09 -6.05 8.39
N ALA A 94 -5.97 -6.78 7.72
CA ALA A 94 -6.77 -6.27 6.62
C ALA A 94 -8.26 -6.31 7.03
N GLU A 95 -8.97 -5.21 6.90
CA GLU A 95 -10.37 -5.06 7.36
C GLU A 95 -11.21 -4.25 6.36
N GLY A 96 -12.53 -4.41 6.39
CA GLY A 96 -13.47 -3.76 5.47
C GLY A 96 -13.81 -4.62 4.27
N ASP A 97 -14.06 -4.00 3.12
CA ASP A 97 -14.33 -4.69 1.86
C ASP A 97 -13.03 -5.23 1.24
N LEU A 98 -12.65 -6.43 1.68
CA LEU A 98 -11.46 -7.12 1.19
C LEU A 98 -11.63 -7.68 -0.23
N GLN A 99 -12.83 -7.70 -0.80
CA GLN A 99 -13.02 -8.16 -2.17
C GLN A 99 -12.24 -7.27 -3.14
N ILE A 100 -12.27 -5.93 -2.92
CA ILE A 100 -11.50 -4.97 -3.71
C ILE A 100 -10.01 -5.24 -3.58
N PHE A 101 -9.51 -5.43 -2.34
CA PHE A 101 -8.10 -5.73 -2.09
C PHE A 101 -7.66 -7.02 -2.79
N MET A 102 -8.46 -8.09 -2.69
CA MET A 102 -8.13 -9.40 -3.25
C MET A 102 -8.24 -9.43 -4.79
N ALA A 103 -9.26 -8.81 -5.37
CA ALA A 103 -9.44 -8.73 -6.82
C ALA A 103 -8.29 -7.97 -7.52
N HIS A 104 -7.67 -7.01 -6.81
CA HIS A 104 -6.56 -6.20 -7.31
C HIS A 104 -5.26 -6.44 -6.54
N LEU A 105 -5.10 -7.61 -5.91
CA LEU A 105 -3.99 -7.90 -5.00
C LEU A 105 -2.61 -7.64 -5.63
N ARG A 106 -2.44 -8.00 -6.91
CA ARG A 106 -1.18 -7.77 -7.62
C ARG A 106 -0.85 -6.28 -7.75
N TYR A 107 -1.84 -5.44 -8.04
CA TYR A 107 -1.68 -3.99 -8.10
C TYR A 107 -1.25 -3.44 -6.75
N PHE A 108 -1.94 -3.79 -5.65
CA PHE A 108 -1.59 -3.29 -4.31
C PHE A 108 -0.20 -3.71 -3.85
N LYS A 109 0.21 -4.95 -4.15
CA LYS A 109 1.56 -5.44 -3.88
C LYS A 109 2.62 -4.61 -4.61
N GLU A 110 2.44 -4.42 -5.91
CA GLU A 110 3.37 -3.64 -6.74
C GLU A 110 3.41 -2.17 -6.31
N ALA A 111 2.24 -1.56 -6.09
CA ALA A 111 2.12 -0.17 -5.65
C ALA A 111 2.82 0.08 -4.31
N LEU A 112 2.55 -0.74 -3.28
CA LEU A 112 3.21 -0.58 -1.98
C LEU A 112 4.71 -0.95 -2.03
N ALA A 113 5.12 -1.85 -2.93
CA ALA A 113 6.54 -2.16 -3.13
C ALA A 113 7.32 -1.01 -3.79
N LYS A 114 6.66 -0.11 -4.55
CA LYS A 114 7.30 1.10 -5.10
C LYS A 114 7.88 2.02 -4.04
N LEU A 115 7.43 1.92 -2.78
CA LEU A 115 7.98 2.71 -1.68
C LEU A 115 9.31 2.18 -1.15
N ARG A 116 9.75 1.00 -1.58
CA ARG A 116 11.12 0.52 -1.30
C ARG A 116 12.13 1.53 -1.88
N PRO A 117 13.27 1.74 -1.22
CA PRO A 117 14.36 2.47 -1.85
C PRO A 117 14.77 1.70 -3.11
N GLU A 118 14.94 2.40 -4.22
CA GLU A 118 15.55 1.78 -5.39
C GLU A 118 16.91 1.27 -4.96
N GLY A 119 17.20 0.00 -5.27
CA GLY A 119 18.46 -0.61 -4.89
C GLY A 119 19.58 0.20 -5.51
N GLY A 120 20.25 1.01 -4.69
CA GLY A 120 21.51 1.63 -5.06
C GLY A 120 22.42 0.51 -5.55
N SER A 121 22.76 0.56 -6.84
CA SER A 121 23.79 -0.28 -7.44
C SER A 121 25.03 -0.18 -6.57
N LEU A 122 25.51 -1.32 -6.09
CA LEU A 122 26.93 -1.51 -5.80
C LEU A 122 27.58 -1.95 -7.12
#